data_AF-A0A6A6GX36-F1
#
_entry.id   AF-A0A6A6GX36-F1
#
_cell.length_a   1.000
_cell.length_b   1.000
_cell.length_c   1.000
_cell.angle_alpha   90.00
_cell.angle_beta   90.00
_cell.angle_gamma   90.00
#
_symmetry.space_group_name_H-M   'P 1'
#
loop_
_entity.id
_entity.type
_entity.pdbx_description
1 polymer ?
#
loop_
_entity_poly.entity_id
_entity_poly.type
_entity_poly.pdbx_seq_one_letter_code
_entity_poly.pdbx_strand_id
1 'polypeptide(L)'
;MDNSLNNPSASGSTQVPRRFVARHRRLSNDDVARFIHRPNRIENHRQGYPRLSAFINSDRNFALFRGFGQLQARVLLHMQDELAHLEQRLNDLDNNERIAFNLSSSRQDSNGARRGVLTELKSKLEKYSKTTIVRLTLPDAQDTRSSDGSILYTYRTTRPPEV
;
A
#
# COMPACT_ATOMS: atom_id res chain seq x y z
N MET A 1 33.62 62.95 22.22
CA MET A 1 33.57 62.76 20.75
C MET A 1 33.90 61.31 20.48
N ASP A 2 33.30 60.77 19.41
CA ASP A 2 33.51 59.41 18.86
C ASP A 2 32.72 58.29 19.58
N ASN A 3 32.06 57.34 18.92
CA ASN A 3 31.30 57.24 17.67
C ASN A 3 30.68 55.84 17.65
N SER A 4 29.56 55.68 16.93
CA SER A 4 29.00 54.42 16.42
C SER A 4 28.68 53.28 17.40
N LEU A 5 27.42 53.27 17.86
CA LEU A 5 26.67 52.06 18.14
C LEU A 5 26.39 51.33 16.82
N ASN A 6 27.05 50.19 16.61
CA ASN A 6 26.81 49.27 15.51
C ASN A 6 25.79 48.20 15.97
N ASN A 7 24.74 47.98 15.18
CA ASN A 7 23.78 46.88 15.34
C ASN A 7 24.47 45.51 15.23
N PRO A 8 23.85 44.44 15.75
CA PRO A 8 23.53 43.40 14.79
C PRO A 8 22.12 42.83 14.92
N SER A 9 21.49 42.79 13.75
CA SER A 9 20.29 42.07 13.39
C SER A 9 20.34 40.61 13.85
N ALA A 10 19.31 40.20 14.60
CA ALA A 10 19.05 38.82 14.97
C ALA A 10 18.77 37.97 13.72
N SER A 11 19.83 37.34 13.19
CA SER A 11 19.73 36.24 12.22
C SER A 11 19.73 34.93 13.01
N GLY A 12 18.54 34.53 13.47
CA GLY A 12 18.32 33.24 14.09
C GLY A 12 18.50 32.12 13.08
N SER A 13 19.71 31.59 12.95
CA SER A 13 19.94 30.32 12.28
C SER A 13 19.40 29.20 13.18
N THR A 14 18.26 28.62 12.80
CA THR A 14 17.71 27.42 13.43
C THR A 14 18.69 26.26 13.22
N GLN A 15 19.53 25.99 14.21
CA GLN A 15 20.35 24.79 14.24
C GLN A 15 19.42 23.58 14.46
N VAL A 16 19.04 22.92 13.36
CA VAL A 16 18.35 21.63 13.42
C VAL A 16 19.25 20.59 14.10
N PRO A 17 18.79 19.90 15.14
CA PRO A 17 19.56 18.86 15.81
C PRO A 17 20.04 17.79 14.82
N ARG A 18 21.34 17.47 14.82
CA ARG A 18 22.00 16.52 13.90
C ARG A 18 21.42 15.08 13.90
N ARG A 19 20.41 14.80 14.74
CA ARG A 19 19.74 13.50 14.87
C ARG A 19 18.54 13.32 13.93
N PHE A 20 18.06 14.39 13.28
CA PHE A 20 16.86 14.37 12.42
C PHE A 20 17.12 14.68 10.94
N VAL A 21 18.32 14.40 10.44
CA VAL A 21 18.52 14.23 9.00
C VAL A 21 18.61 12.73 8.74
N ALA A 22 17.47 12.12 8.43
CA ALA A 22 17.49 10.79 7.84
C ALA A 22 18.32 10.91 6.56
N ARG A 23 19.57 10.42 6.61
CA ARG A 23 20.38 10.29 5.40
C ARG A 23 19.65 9.29 4.53
N HIS A 24 18.81 9.77 3.61
CA HIS A 24 18.55 9.00 2.40
C HIS A 24 19.91 8.84 1.73
N ARG A 25 20.59 7.75 2.08
CA ARG A 25 21.79 7.31 1.39
C ARG A 25 21.39 7.20 -0.06
N ARG A 26 21.85 8.13 -0.90
CA ARG A 26 21.85 7.91 -2.34
C ARG A 26 22.65 6.62 -2.53
N LEU A 27 21.98 5.55 -2.91
CA LEU A 27 22.63 4.29 -3.24
C LEU A 27 23.65 4.63 -4.33
N SER A 28 24.91 4.26 -4.12
CA SER A 28 25.93 4.34 -5.16
C SER A 28 25.43 3.59 -6.39
N ASN A 29 25.86 3.95 -7.60
CA ASN A 29 25.62 3.10 -8.78
C ASN A 29 26.12 1.67 -8.54
N ASP A 30 27.15 1.47 -7.72
CA ASP A 30 27.63 0.16 -7.29
C ASP A 30 26.67 -0.53 -6.30
N ASP A 31 25.99 0.24 -5.45
CA ASP A 31 24.99 -0.31 -4.54
C ASP A 31 23.73 -0.70 -5.33
N VAL A 32 23.28 0.13 -6.28
CA VAL A 32 22.21 -0.20 -7.23
C VAL A 32 22.60 -1.42 -8.07
N ALA A 33 23.85 -1.51 -8.52
CA ALA A 33 24.37 -2.66 -9.25
C ALA A 33 24.46 -3.94 -8.42
N ARG A 34 24.60 -3.87 -7.08
CA ARG A 34 24.49 -5.04 -6.20
C ARG A 34 23.04 -5.52 -6.03
N PHE A 35 22.07 -4.61 -6.09
CA PHE A 35 20.65 -4.96 -6.11
C PHE A 35 20.19 -5.48 -7.48
N ILE A 36 20.88 -5.10 -8.56
CA ILE A 36 20.84 -5.82 -9.83
C ILE A 36 21.64 -7.11 -9.62
N HIS A 37 21.02 -8.09 -8.95
CA HIS A 37 21.45 -9.47 -8.96
C HIS A 37 21.92 -9.79 -10.39
N ARG A 38 23.22 -10.00 -10.62
CA ARG A 38 23.65 -10.65 -11.85
C ARG A 38 22.98 -12.03 -11.78
N PRO A 39 21.91 -12.29 -12.54
CA PRO A 39 21.21 -13.54 -12.36
C PRO A 39 22.23 -14.62 -12.68
N ASN A 40 22.41 -15.57 -11.76
CA ASN A 40 23.01 -16.83 -12.14
C ASN A 40 22.33 -17.25 -13.44
N ARG A 41 23.11 -17.66 -14.45
CA ARG A 41 22.56 -18.07 -15.75
C ARG A 41 21.39 -19.02 -15.48
N ILE A 42 20.30 -18.89 -16.22
CA ILE A 42 19.03 -19.58 -15.94
C ILE A 42 19.27 -21.09 -15.75
N GLU A 43 20.20 -21.65 -16.51
CA GLU A 43 20.63 -23.05 -16.49
C GLU A 43 21.25 -23.51 -15.15
N ASN A 44 21.82 -22.60 -14.37
CA ASN A 44 22.41 -22.89 -13.06
C ASN A 44 21.34 -23.20 -11.99
N HIS A 45 20.06 -22.91 -12.28
CA HIS A 45 18.96 -23.23 -11.39
C HIS A 45 18.50 -24.68 -11.60
N ARG A 46 18.10 -25.36 -10.53
CA ARG A 46 17.50 -26.71 -10.59
C ARG A 46 16.26 -26.69 -11.49
N GLN A 47 16.08 -27.75 -12.28
CA GLN A 47 14.88 -27.93 -13.12
C GLN A 47 13.59 -27.85 -12.30
N GLY A 48 12.54 -27.29 -12.90
CA GLY A 48 11.25 -27.01 -12.26
C GLY A 48 11.05 -25.52 -11.95
N TYR A 49 10.30 -25.23 -10.87
CA TYR A 49 9.94 -23.87 -10.46
C TYR A 49 11.14 -22.90 -10.31
N PRO A 50 12.29 -23.29 -9.74
CA PRO A 50 13.43 -22.38 -9.59
C PRO A 50 13.98 -21.87 -10.93
N ARG A 51 14.09 -22.75 -11.93
CA ARG A 51 14.53 -22.38 -13.28
C ARG A 51 13.48 -21.57 -14.03
N LEU A 52 12.20 -21.93 -13.88
CA LEU A 52 11.09 -21.16 -14.46
C LEU A 52 11.03 -19.74 -13.89
N SER A 53 11.20 -19.56 -12.58
CA SER A 53 11.23 -18.23 -11.96
C SER A 53 12.44 -17.42 -12.43
N ALA A 54 13.61 -18.06 -12.60
CA ALA A 54 14.79 -17.41 -13.15
C ALA A 54 14.58 -16.97 -14.61
N PHE A 55 13.88 -17.78 -15.40
CA PHE A 55 13.50 -17.46 -16.78
C PHE A 55 12.48 -16.31 -16.84
N ILE A 56 11.40 -16.36 -16.06
CA ILE A 56 10.41 -15.27 -15.99
C ILE A 56 11.07 -13.95 -15.55
N ASN A 57 12.06 -14.01 -14.67
CA ASN A 57 12.80 -12.84 -14.20
C ASN A 57 13.93 -12.38 -15.14
N SER A 58 14.25 -13.13 -16.20
CA SER A 58 15.35 -12.76 -17.10
C SER A 58 15.01 -11.60 -18.03
N ASP A 59 13.73 -11.40 -18.33
CA ASP A 59 13.22 -10.26 -19.09
C ASP A 59 11.88 -9.80 -18.48
N ARG A 60 11.66 -8.49 -18.40
CA ARG A 60 10.39 -7.91 -17.96
C ARG A 60 9.23 -8.33 -18.86
N ASN A 61 9.49 -8.62 -20.13
CA ASN A 61 8.46 -9.08 -21.08
C ASN A 61 7.93 -10.50 -20.76
N PHE A 62 8.69 -11.31 -20.02
CA PHE A 62 8.26 -12.65 -19.62
C PHE A 62 7.47 -12.67 -18.31
N ALA A 63 7.39 -11.54 -17.60
CA ALA A 63 6.62 -11.36 -16.38
C ALA A 63 5.10 -11.25 -16.64
N LEU A 64 4.55 -12.13 -17.48
CA LEU A 64 3.13 -12.23 -17.77
C LEU A 64 2.46 -13.11 -16.72
N PHE A 65 2.05 -12.50 -15.61
CA PHE A 65 1.25 -13.17 -14.60
C PHE A 65 -0.24 -13.04 -14.92
N ARG A 66 -1.00 -14.11 -14.68
CA ARG A 66 -2.46 -14.08 -14.82
C ARG A 66 -3.06 -13.03 -13.88
N GLY A 67 -3.79 -12.08 -14.44
CA GLY A 67 -4.60 -11.14 -13.66
C GLY A 67 -5.79 -11.87 -13.03
N PHE A 68 -5.95 -11.71 -11.71
CA PHE A 68 -7.05 -12.33 -10.96
C PHE A 68 -8.19 -11.35 -10.68
N GLY A 69 -8.47 -10.39 -11.57
CA GLY A 69 -9.38 -9.27 -11.30
C GLY A 69 -10.78 -9.69 -10.81
N GLN A 70 -11.42 -10.66 -11.46
CA GLN A 70 -12.74 -11.16 -11.04
C GLN A 70 -12.68 -11.87 -9.67
N LEU A 71 -11.64 -12.68 -9.43
CA LEU A 71 -11.47 -13.38 -8.16
C LEU A 71 -11.15 -12.41 -7.02
N GLN A 72 -10.32 -11.40 -7.28
CA GLN A 72 -10.04 -10.30 -6.36
C GLN A 72 -11.31 -9.53 -6.01
N ALA A 73 -12.16 -9.21 -7.00
CA ALA A 73 -13.44 -8.55 -6.75
C ALA A 73 -14.36 -9.41 -5.85
N ARG A 74 -14.45 -10.73 -6.08
CA ARG A 74 -15.21 -11.64 -5.21
C ARG A 74 -14.67 -11.65 -3.78
N VAL A 75 -13.35 -11.69 -3.61
CA VAL A 75 -12.72 -11.62 -2.29
C VAL A 75 -13.02 -10.29 -1.60
N LEU A 76 -12.96 -9.17 -2.32
CA LEU A 76 -13.29 -7.85 -1.77
C LEU A 76 -14.75 -7.75 -1.33
N LEU A 77 -15.70 -8.22 -2.14
CA LEU A 77 -17.12 -8.25 -1.79
C LEU A 77 -17.37 -9.10 -0.54
N HIS A 78 -16.68 -10.25 -0.43
CA HIS A 78 -16.79 -11.08 0.76
C HIS A 78 -16.22 -10.38 2.01
N MET A 79 -15.08 -9.70 1.90
CA MET A 79 -14.52 -8.92 3.01
C MET A 79 -15.44 -7.77 3.45
N GLN A 80 -16.17 -7.15 2.51
CA GLN A 80 -17.16 -6.11 2.83
C GLN A 80 -18.31 -6.67 3.67
N ASP A 81 -18.85 -7.82 3.28
CA ASP A 81 -19.91 -8.51 4.03
C ASP A 81 -19.45 -8.88 5.45
N GLU A 82 -18.24 -9.43 5.56
CA GLU A 82 -17.66 -9.73 6.86
C GLU A 82 -17.47 -8.48 7.76
N LEU A 83 -17.06 -7.35 7.17
CA LEU A 83 -16.94 -6.09 7.90
C LEU A 83 -18.31 -5.57 8.33
N ALA A 84 -19.34 -5.69 7.50
CA ALA A 84 -20.71 -5.30 7.84
C ALA A 84 -21.26 -6.12 9.02
N HIS A 85 -20.99 -7.42 9.06
CA HIS A 85 -21.36 -8.26 10.20
C HIS A 85 -20.64 -7.85 11.50
N LEU A 86 -19.35 -7.50 11.42
CA LEU A 86 -18.60 -7.03 12.58
C LEU A 86 -19.08 -5.66 13.06
N GLU A 87 -19.42 -4.76 12.15
CA GLU A 87 -20.03 -3.46 12.45
C GLU A 87 -21.37 -3.63 13.16
N GLN A 88 -22.27 -4.48 12.63
CA GLN A 88 -23.55 -4.76 13.27
C GLN A 88 -23.34 -5.32 14.69
N ARG A 89 -22.45 -6.30 14.86
CA ARG A 89 -22.15 -6.88 16.17
C ARG A 89 -21.57 -5.85 17.14
N LEU A 90 -20.74 -4.93 16.67
CA LEU A 90 -20.21 -3.83 17.47
C LEU A 90 -21.33 -2.90 17.94
N ASN A 91 -22.21 -2.50 17.02
CA ASN A 91 -23.38 -1.66 17.33
C ASN A 91 -24.31 -2.33 18.35
N ASP A 92 -24.53 -3.64 18.23
CA ASP A 92 -25.33 -4.39 19.19
C ASP A 92 -24.68 -4.39 20.58
N LEU A 93 -23.36 -4.54 20.66
CA LEU A 93 -22.63 -4.48 21.94
C LEU A 93 -22.69 -3.08 22.56
N ASP A 94 -22.61 -2.04 21.74
CA ASP A 94 -22.69 -0.65 22.20
C ASP A 94 -24.12 -0.29 22.67
N ASN A 95 -25.15 -0.73 21.95
CA ASN A 95 -26.55 -0.53 22.34
C ASN A 95 -26.93 -1.27 23.63
N ASN A 96 -26.30 -2.42 23.90
CA ASN A 96 -26.54 -3.21 25.10
C ASN A 96 -25.64 -2.83 26.28
N GLU A 97 -24.71 -1.88 26.11
CA GLU A 97 -23.79 -1.45 27.16
C GLU A 97 -24.54 -0.63 28.22
N ARG A 98 -24.54 -1.14 29.46
CA ARG A 98 -25.23 -0.50 30.59
C ARG A 98 -24.39 0.58 31.23
N ILE A 99 -23.07 0.52 31.09
CA ILE A 99 -22.13 1.44 31.73
C ILE A 99 -21.68 2.46 30.69
N ALA A 100 -22.31 3.64 30.70
CA ALA A 100 -21.97 4.74 29.78
C ALA A 100 -20.48 5.14 29.83
N PHE A 101 -19.82 4.94 30.96
CA PHE A 101 -18.39 5.21 31.11
C PHE A 101 -17.53 4.28 30.23
N ASN A 102 -17.93 3.02 30.03
CA ASN A 102 -17.24 2.08 29.16
C ASN A 102 -17.24 2.55 27.69
N LEU A 103 -18.30 3.22 27.25
CA LEU A 103 -18.41 3.82 25.91
C LEU A 103 -17.61 5.11 25.76
N SER A 104 -17.37 5.80 26.88
CA SER A 104 -16.77 7.14 26.89
C SER A 104 -15.23 7.12 26.92
N SER A 105 -14.62 5.99 27.31
CA SER A 105 -13.17 5.88 27.40
C SER A 105 -12.70 4.45 27.15
N SER A 106 -11.98 4.25 26.03
CA SER A 106 -11.33 2.97 25.70
C SER A 106 -10.34 2.51 26.78
N ARG A 107 -9.76 3.43 27.58
CA ARG A 107 -8.87 3.07 28.70
C ARG A 107 -9.60 2.39 29.85
N GLN A 108 -10.88 2.72 30.05
CA GLN A 108 -11.71 2.19 31.12
C GLN A 108 -12.78 1.22 30.63
N ASP A 109 -12.83 0.98 29.31
CA ASP A 109 -13.71 0.01 28.71
C ASP A 109 -13.43 -1.40 29.26
N SER A 110 -14.27 -1.89 30.14
CA SER A 110 -14.15 -3.25 30.71
C SER A 110 -14.78 -4.33 29.82
N ASN A 111 -15.42 -3.96 28.71
CA ASN A 111 -16.13 -4.85 27.81
C ASN A 111 -15.15 -5.60 26.88
N GLY A 112 -14.72 -6.77 27.34
CA GLY A 112 -13.81 -7.64 26.58
C GLY A 112 -14.38 -8.08 25.22
N ALA A 113 -15.69 -8.25 25.11
CA ALA A 113 -16.35 -8.65 23.87
C ALA A 113 -16.24 -7.54 22.80
N ARG A 114 -16.55 -6.28 23.18
CA ARG A 114 -16.37 -5.12 22.29
C ARG A 114 -14.93 -4.99 21.83
N ARG A 115 -13.98 -5.13 22.76
CA ARG A 115 -12.55 -5.03 22.45
C ARG A 115 -12.09 -6.13 21.48
N GLY A 116 -12.63 -7.33 21.60
CA GLY A 116 -12.42 -8.42 20.65
C GLY A 116 -12.89 -8.06 19.25
N VAL A 117 -14.13 -7.57 19.11
CA VAL A 117 -14.70 -7.14 17.83
C VAL A 117 -13.89 -6.00 17.21
N LEU A 118 -13.49 -4.99 17.99
CA LEU A 118 -12.64 -3.89 17.51
C LEU A 118 -11.26 -4.37 17.02
N THR A 119 -10.68 -5.36 17.69
CA THR A 119 -9.39 -5.94 17.28
C THR A 119 -9.52 -6.69 15.95
N GLU A 120 -10.59 -7.47 15.81
CA GLU A 120 -10.89 -8.18 14.57
C GLU A 120 -11.18 -7.22 13.42
N LEU A 121 -12.03 -6.21 13.66
CA LEU A 121 -12.36 -5.16 12.71
C LEU A 121 -11.09 -4.45 12.21
N LYS A 122 -10.19 -4.08 13.12
CA LYS A 122 -8.90 -3.45 12.77
C LYS A 122 -8.08 -4.33 11.82
N SER A 123 -7.99 -5.63 12.11
CA SER A 123 -7.24 -6.57 11.27
C SER A 123 -7.88 -6.73 9.88
N LYS A 124 -9.21 -6.87 9.80
CA LYS A 124 -9.91 -7.01 8.52
C LYS A 124 -9.85 -5.73 7.70
N LEU A 125 -9.99 -4.56 8.33
CA LEU A 125 -9.93 -3.26 7.65
C LEU A 125 -8.52 -2.96 7.10
N GLU A 126 -7.47 -3.35 7.81
CA GLU A 126 -6.09 -3.26 7.31
C GLU A 126 -5.88 -4.14 6.08
N LYS A 127 -6.44 -5.36 6.06
CA LYS A 127 -6.35 -6.25 4.89
C LYS A 127 -7.13 -5.69 3.71
N TYR A 128 -8.38 -5.28 3.95
CA TYR A 128 -9.26 -4.72 2.92
C TYR A 128 -8.68 -3.45 2.27
N SER A 129 -8.15 -2.53 3.07
CA SER A 129 -7.52 -1.30 2.54
C SER A 129 -6.30 -1.60 1.67
N LYS A 130 -5.41 -2.50 2.10
CA LYS A 130 -4.25 -2.93 1.29
C LYS A 130 -4.67 -3.54 -0.04
N THR A 131 -5.64 -4.45 -0.04
CA THR A 131 -6.12 -5.10 -1.26
C THR A 131 -6.77 -4.09 -2.22
N THR A 132 -7.52 -3.13 -1.69
CA THR A 132 -8.18 -2.09 -2.48
C THR A 132 -7.18 -1.11 -3.08
N ILE A 133 -6.16 -0.67 -2.32
CA ILE A 133 -5.09 0.21 -2.81
C ILE A 133 -4.34 -0.46 -3.95
N VAL A 134 -3.97 -1.74 -3.82
CA VAL A 134 -3.31 -2.47 -4.90
C VAL A 134 -4.17 -2.46 -6.16
N ARG A 135 -5.50 -2.61 -6.05
CA ARG A 135 -6.40 -2.59 -7.21
C ARG A 135 -6.57 -1.20 -7.84
N LEU A 136 -6.67 -0.14 -7.03
CA LEU A 136 -6.89 1.23 -7.50
C LEU A 136 -5.60 1.94 -7.98
N THR A 137 -4.45 1.54 -7.44
CA THR A 137 -3.13 2.13 -7.76
C THR A 137 -2.43 1.41 -8.90
N LEU A 138 -2.86 0.19 -9.27
CA LEU A 138 -2.41 -0.41 -10.52
C LEU A 138 -2.89 0.50 -11.66
N PRO A 139 -1.98 1.17 -12.39
CA PRO A 139 -2.38 1.83 -13.60
C PRO A 139 -2.95 0.72 -14.47
N ASP A 140 -4.23 0.86 -14.76
CA ASP A 140 -4.79 0.51 -16.04
C ASP A 140 -3.68 0.75 -17.10
N ALA A 141 -2.97 -0.31 -17.49
CA ALA A 141 -1.96 -0.44 -18.56
C ALA A 141 -2.52 -0.76 -19.97
N GLN A 142 -3.01 0.19 -20.75
CA GLN A 142 -3.66 -0.14 -22.00
C GLN A 142 -2.55 -0.14 -23.01
N ASP A 143 -2.66 -0.98 -24.00
CA ASP A 143 -2.09 -0.58 -25.26
C ASP A 143 -3.14 0.26 -25.97
N THR A 144 -2.89 1.55 -26.15
CA THR A 144 -3.21 2.10 -27.47
C THR A 144 -1.95 1.93 -28.30
N ARG A 145 -2.09 1.57 -29.57
CA ARG A 145 -1.01 1.70 -30.52
C ARG A 145 -1.51 2.71 -31.54
N SER A 146 -0.74 3.76 -31.70
CA SER A 146 -0.88 4.89 -32.62
C SER A 146 -0.95 4.41 -34.07
N SER A 147 -1.56 5.21 -34.94
CA SER A 147 -1.65 4.96 -36.40
C SER A 147 -0.30 4.94 -37.13
N ASP A 148 0.83 5.11 -36.44
CA ASP A 148 2.20 4.98 -36.96
C ASP A 148 3.10 4.04 -36.11
N GLY A 149 2.51 3.25 -35.19
CA GLY A 149 3.23 2.21 -34.44
C GLY A 149 3.80 2.60 -33.06
N SER A 150 3.53 3.79 -32.53
CA SER A 150 3.92 4.21 -31.16
C SER A 150 2.81 3.99 -30.11
N ILE A 151 3.14 3.55 -28.89
CA ILE A 151 2.18 3.08 -27.86
C ILE A 151 1.48 4.26 -27.14
N LEU A 152 0.23 4.11 -26.71
CA LEU A 152 -0.69 5.18 -26.32
C LEU A 152 -1.64 4.94 -25.11
N TYR A 153 -1.70 3.83 -24.37
CA TYR A 153 -2.66 3.56 -23.26
C TYR A 153 -4.10 4.23 -23.11
N THR A 154 -5.27 3.62 -23.47
CA THR A 154 -6.70 4.06 -23.11
C THR A 154 -7.81 3.04 -22.64
N TYR A 155 -8.14 2.88 -21.34
CA TYR A 155 -9.04 1.76 -20.87
C TYR A 155 -10.50 2.12 -21.03
N ARG A 156 -11.31 1.21 -21.61
CA ARG A 156 -12.72 0.99 -21.18
C ARG A 156 -13.37 -0.26 -21.81
N THR A 157 -13.73 -1.18 -20.93
CA THR A 157 -14.76 -2.23 -21.07
C THR A 157 -15.87 -1.80 -20.10
N THR A 158 -17.19 -1.77 -20.32
CA THR A 158 -18.14 -2.45 -21.21
C THR A 158 -19.46 -1.68 -21.13
N ARG A 159 -20.30 -1.73 -22.17
CA ARG A 159 -21.75 -1.89 -22.01
C ARG A 159 -22.33 -2.69 -23.17
N PRO A 160 -22.88 -3.89 -22.92
CA PRO A 160 -24.14 -4.34 -23.50
C PRO A 160 -25.26 -4.25 -22.42
N PRO A 161 -26.58 -4.41 -22.71
CA PRO A 161 -27.24 -4.73 -23.99
C PRO A 161 -28.45 -3.81 -24.38
N GLU A 162 -28.91 -4.05 -25.62
CA GLU A 162 -30.27 -4.02 -26.23
C GLU A 162 -31.23 -2.80 -26.16
N VAL A 163 -31.67 -2.35 -27.36
CA VAL A 163 -33.05 -2.51 -27.88
C VAL A 163 -32.98 -2.94 -29.34
#